data_AF-A0AB37N475-F1
#
_entry.id   AF-A0AB37N475-F1
#
_cell.length_a   1.000
_cell.length_b   1.000
_cell.length_c   1.000
_cell.angle_alpha   90.00
_cell.angle_beta   90.00
_cell.angle_gamma   90.00
#
_symmetry.space_group_name_H-M   'P 1'
#
loop_
_entity.id
_entity.type
_entity.pdbx_description
1 polymer ?
#
loop_
_entity_poly.entity_id
_entity_poly.type
_entity_poly.pdbx_seq_one_letter_code
_entity_poly.pdbx_strand_id
1 'polypeptide(L)'
;MNLLTCILIAIPIGIIFIMLWIYNDYRKYKKKNKLAILLFLLFPTTLSAQYVDAGCQVSFKWLENQKGKLEYTKDGVAYKFIPNDSQWEIIICNNSSEDIRINWKNMQFIVDGRSSEVKYPILAEAETPFAIIKSQAETSQKIGVTTYTANNSQIYNKKDIRKGRNSSITIILPISIGKHPQFFTSFDFIIKKVN
;
A
#
# COMPACT_ATOMS: atom_id res chain seq x y z
N MET A 1 43.08 11.82 -17.71
CA MET A 1 41.92 12.45 -17.04
C MET A 1 41.16 11.35 -16.33
N ASN A 2 41.09 11.37 -15.00
CA ASN A 2 40.47 10.29 -14.22
C ASN A 2 38.94 10.41 -14.24
N LEU A 3 38.23 9.29 -14.13
CA LEU A 3 36.76 9.25 -14.07
C LEU A 3 36.20 10.24 -13.03
N LEU A 4 36.85 10.35 -11.87
CA LEU A 4 36.51 11.28 -10.80
C LEU A 4 36.56 12.76 -11.26
N THR A 5 37.61 13.15 -11.99
CA THR A 5 37.72 14.51 -12.54
C THR A 5 36.67 14.79 -13.60
N CYS A 6 36.27 13.79 -14.40
CA CYS A 6 35.18 13.95 -15.36
C CYS A 6 33.82 14.15 -14.66
N ILE A 7 33.54 13.40 -13.59
CA ILE A 7 32.30 13.52 -12.81
C ILE A 7 32.22 14.89 -12.12
N LEU A 8 33.31 15.34 -11.52
CA LEU A 8 33.41 16.65 -10.84
C LEU A 8 33.16 17.84 -11.78
N ILE A 9 33.42 17.68 -13.07
CA ILE A 9 33.19 18.72 -14.09
C ILE A 9 31.82 18.56 -14.75
N ALA A 10 31.40 17.33 -15.04
CA ALA A 10 30.14 17.06 -15.74
C ALA A 10 28.90 17.42 -14.91
N ILE A 11 28.92 17.18 -13.60
CA ILE A 11 27.80 17.51 -12.70
C ILE A 11 27.51 19.02 -12.68
N PRO A 12 28.47 19.92 -12.39
CA PRO A 12 28.19 21.35 -12.37
C PRO A 12 27.80 21.90 -13.75
N ILE A 13 28.36 21.39 -14.84
CA ILE A 13 27.96 21.77 -16.20
C ILE A 13 26.51 21.34 -16.48
N GLY A 14 26.13 20.12 -16.08
CA GLY A 14 24.76 19.63 -16.22
C GLY A 14 23.75 20.47 -15.42
N ILE A 15 24.10 20.86 -14.20
CA ILE A 15 23.27 21.76 -13.37
C ILE A 15 23.10 23.13 -14.04
N ILE A 16 24.18 23.71 -14.58
CA ILE A 16 24.13 25.00 -15.30
C ILE A 16 23.24 24.89 -16.54
N PHE A 17 23.31 23.78 -17.29
CA PHE A 17 22.45 23.54 -18.44
C PHE A 17 20.98 23.44 -18.07
N ILE A 18 20.66 22.73 -16.98
CA ILE A 18 19.29 22.62 -16.46
C ILE A 18 18.78 23.99 -16.02
N MET A 19 19.60 24.76 -15.29
CA MET A 19 19.25 26.12 -14.84
C MET A 19 19.02 27.08 -16.01
N LEU A 20 19.86 27.02 -17.05
CA LEU A 20 19.68 27.80 -18.28
C LEU A 20 18.43 27.37 -19.05
N TRP A 21 18.16 26.06 -19.13
CA TRP A 21 16.96 25.54 -19.78
C TRP A 21 15.70 26.01 -19.06
N ILE A 22 15.64 25.87 -17.73
CA ILE A 22 14.54 26.38 -16.89
C ILE A 22 14.41 27.90 -17.02
N TYR A 23 15.51 28.64 -17.02
CA TYR A 23 15.49 30.10 -17.17
C TYR A 23 14.96 30.54 -18.54
N ASN A 24 15.38 29.87 -19.61
CA ASN A 24 14.94 30.17 -20.96
C ASN A 24 13.47 29.78 -21.17
N ASP A 25 13.06 28.64 -20.62
CA ASP A 25 11.68 28.17 -20.63
C ASP A 25 10.77 29.09 -19.79
N TYR A 26 11.24 29.53 -18.62
CA TYR A 26 10.60 30.57 -17.81
C TYR A 26 10.42 31.87 -18.59
N ARG A 27 11.44 32.31 -19.33
CA ARG A 27 11.35 33.52 -20.16
C ARG A 27 10.34 33.33 -21.29
N LYS A 28 10.28 32.15 -21.91
CA LYS A 28 9.33 31.77 -22.97
C LYS A 28 7.88 31.76 -22.48
N TYR A 29 7.63 31.36 -21.22
CA TYR A 29 6.29 31.30 -20.62
C TYR A 29 5.90 32.50 -19.74
N LYS A 30 6.75 33.53 -19.66
CA LYS A 30 6.59 34.74 -18.83
C LYS A 30 5.28 35.52 -19.07
N LYS A 31 4.52 35.22 -20.14
CA LYS A 31 3.30 35.96 -20.46
C LYS A 31 1.97 35.33 -20.01
N LYS A 32 1.91 34.11 -19.45
CA LYS A 32 0.62 33.59 -18.92
C LYS A 32 0.62 32.94 -17.54
N ASN A 33 1.58 32.11 -17.13
CA ASN A 33 1.40 31.33 -15.89
C ASN A 33 2.64 31.34 -14.97
N LYS A 34 2.79 32.42 -14.19
CA LYS A 34 3.81 32.51 -13.11
C LYS A 34 3.58 31.51 -11.96
N LEU A 35 2.37 30.94 -11.85
CA LEU A 35 1.97 30.08 -10.73
C LEU A 35 2.48 28.63 -10.86
N ALA A 36 2.58 28.11 -12.08
CA ALA A 36 2.84 26.67 -12.31
C ALA A 36 4.25 26.25 -11.89
N ILE A 37 5.26 27.11 -12.14
CA ILE A 37 6.66 26.83 -11.82
C ILE A 37 6.91 26.96 -10.30
N LEU A 38 6.20 27.86 -9.60
CA LEU A 38 6.26 27.98 -8.14
C LEU A 38 5.61 26.77 -7.44
N LEU A 39 4.55 26.20 -8.04
CA LEU A 39 3.87 25.02 -7.52
C LEU A 39 4.78 23.78 -7.49
N PHE A 40 5.66 23.62 -8.48
CA PHE A 40 6.56 22.46 -8.59
C PHE A 40 7.66 22.47 -7.50
N LEU A 41 8.07 23.64 -7.04
CA LEU A 41 9.05 23.83 -5.94
C LEU A 41 8.44 23.68 -4.55
N LEU A 42 7.11 23.73 -4.43
CA LEU A 42 6.37 23.62 -3.17
C LEU A 42 5.93 22.21 -2.82
N PHE A 43 6.18 21.19 -3.65
CA PHE A 43 5.91 19.80 -3.27
C PHE A 43 6.98 19.34 -2.28
N PRO A 44 6.68 19.24 -0.98
CA PRO A 44 7.60 18.62 -0.06
C PRO A 44 7.60 17.13 -0.39
N THR A 45 8.76 16.57 -0.69
CA THR A 45 8.99 15.13 -0.69
C THR A 45 8.92 14.62 0.75
N THR A 46 7.74 14.63 1.35
CA THR A 46 7.41 13.89 2.57
C THR A 46 5.95 13.41 2.52
N LEU A 47 5.55 12.76 1.42
CA LEU A 47 4.39 11.88 1.44
C LEU A 47 4.80 10.54 2.09
N SER A 48 5.23 10.58 3.35
CA SER A 48 5.25 9.38 4.19
C SER A 48 3.80 9.11 4.57
N ALA A 49 3.10 8.50 3.65
CA ALA A 49 1.68 8.32 3.75
C ALA A 49 1.33 7.11 4.62
N GLN A 50 0.17 7.21 5.25
CA GLN A 50 -0.18 6.38 6.38
C GLN A 50 -1.67 6.38 6.68
N TYR A 51 -2.19 5.23 7.11
CA TYR A 51 -3.45 5.09 7.82
C TYR A 51 -3.17 5.11 9.33
N VAL A 52 -4.04 5.69 10.13
CA VAL A 52 -3.87 5.73 11.60
C VAL A 52 -5.05 5.03 12.25
N ASP A 53 -4.75 4.03 13.08
CA ASP A 53 -5.72 3.26 13.84
C ASP A 53 -5.17 2.92 15.23
N ALA A 54 -6.00 3.02 16.28
CA ALA A 54 -5.63 2.73 17.67
C ALA A 54 -4.31 3.40 18.16
N GLY A 55 -3.94 4.55 17.58
CA GLY A 55 -2.68 5.24 17.87
C GLY A 55 -1.43 4.55 17.29
N CYS A 56 -1.64 3.68 16.31
CA CYS A 56 -0.65 3.09 15.43
C CYS A 56 -0.82 3.62 14.00
N GLN A 57 0.28 3.70 13.28
CA GLN A 57 0.40 4.08 11.89
C GLN A 57 0.59 2.81 11.07
N VAL A 58 -0.28 2.57 10.10
CA VAL A 58 -0.20 1.45 9.15
C VAL A 58 0.14 2.00 7.76
N SER A 59 1.09 1.36 7.09
CA SER A 59 1.57 1.77 5.75
C SER A 59 2.02 0.54 4.96
N PHE A 60 1.91 0.57 3.64
CA PHE A 60 2.57 -0.41 2.79
C PHE A 60 4.09 -0.29 2.91
N LYS A 61 4.77 -1.43 2.90
CA LYS A 61 6.22 -1.52 2.98
C LYS A 61 6.91 -1.13 1.68
N TRP A 62 6.36 -1.57 0.55
CA TRP A 62 6.99 -1.44 -0.78
C TRP A 62 6.13 -0.67 -1.79
N LEU A 63 4.87 -0.43 -1.47
CA LEU A 63 3.94 0.26 -2.36
C LEU A 63 3.89 1.75 -2.01
N GLU A 64 3.50 2.55 -3.00
CA GLU A 64 3.24 3.96 -2.76
C GLU A 64 2.15 4.10 -1.70
N ASN A 65 2.39 4.96 -0.73
CA ASN A 65 1.42 5.23 0.30
C ASN A 65 0.69 6.55 -0.08
N GLN A 66 -0.61 6.61 0.16
CA GLN A 66 -1.38 7.87 0.14
C GLN A 66 -1.95 8.17 1.53
N LYS A 67 -1.98 9.45 1.94
CA LYS A 67 -2.40 9.81 3.29
C LYS A 67 -3.85 9.37 3.52
N GLY A 68 -4.09 8.61 4.59
CA GLY A 68 -5.42 8.12 4.97
C GLY A 68 -5.94 6.97 4.10
N LYS A 69 -5.13 6.40 3.21
CA LYS A 69 -5.55 5.33 2.30
C LYS A 69 -4.53 4.19 2.28
N LEU A 70 -5.03 2.96 2.29
CA LEU A 70 -4.26 1.76 1.98
C LEU A 70 -4.93 1.10 0.78
N GLU A 71 -4.72 1.70 -0.38
CA GLU A 71 -5.31 1.30 -1.65
C GLU A 71 -4.20 0.97 -2.64
N TYR A 72 -4.35 -0.11 -3.40
CA TYR A 72 -3.44 -0.50 -4.46
C TYR A 72 -4.23 -1.04 -5.65
N THR A 73 -3.85 -0.69 -6.86
CA THR A 73 -4.49 -1.21 -8.07
C THR A 73 -3.46 -1.89 -8.96
N LYS A 74 -3.77 -3.10 -9.42
CA LYS A 74 -2.94 -3.87 -10.34
C LYS A 74 -3.82 -4.72 -11.25
N ASP A 75 -3.51 -4.75 -12.53
CA ASP A 75 -4.16 -5.60 -13.53
C ASP A 75 -5.70 -5.48 -13.55
N GLY A 76 -6.22 -4.26 -13.35
CA GLY A 76 -7.66 -3.99 -13.30
C GLY A 76 -8.34 -4.41 -11.99
N VAL A 77 -7.58 -4.80 -10.97
CA VAL A 77 -8.09 -5.13 -9.63
C VAL A 77 -7.64 -4.07 -8.64
N ALA A 78 -8.58 -3.45 -7.93
CA ALA A 78 -8.28 -2.53 -6.85
C ALA A 78 -8.46 -3.24 -5.50
N TYR A 79 -7.50 -3.06 -4.61
CA TYR A 79 -7.48 -3.59 -3.26
C TYR A 79 -7.49 -2.42 -2.29
N LYS A 80 -8.35 -2.48 -1.29
CA LYS A 80 -8.40 -1.51 -0.21
C LYS A 80 -8.39 -2.23 1.12
N PHE A 81 -7.56 -1.74 2.03
CA PHE A 81 -7.40 -2.29 3.37
C PHE A 81 -7.84 -1.26 4.40
N ILE A 82 -8.76 -1.65 5.27
CA ILE A 82 -9.20 -0.84 6.40
C ILE A 82 -8.72 -1.57 7.67
N PRO A 83 -7.58 -1.14 8.23
CA PRO A 83 -7.02 -1.79 9.40
C PRO A 83 -7.80 -1.38 10.65
N ASN A 84 -7.98 -2.33 11.54
CA ASN A 84 -8.41 -2.12 12.91
C ASN A 84 -7.60 -3.08 13.81
N ASP A 85 -7.47 -2.72 15.09
CA ASP A 85 -6.64 -3.45 16.06
C ASP A 85 -7.00 -4.94 16.22
N SER A 86 -8.23 -5.34 15.89
CA SER A 86 -8.76 -6.69 16.06
C SER A 86 -9.21 -7.34 14.75
N GLN A 87 -9.64 -6.54 13.78
CA GLN A 87 -10.13 -7.02 12.48
C GLN A 87 -9.67 -6.11 11.37
N TRP A 88 -9.28 -6.66 10.22
CA TRP A 88 -9.03 -5.88 9.02
C TRP A 88 -10.14 -6.15 8.01
N GLU A 89 -10.65 -5.10 7.39
CA GLU A 89 -11.56 -5.23 6.26
C GLU A 89 -10.77 -5.11 4.96
N ILE A 90 -10.98 -6.08 4.07
CA ILE A 90 -10.36 -6.13 2.75
C ILE A 90 -11.48 -5.98 1.73
N ILE A 91 -11.41 -4.89 0.98
CA ILE A 91 -12.34 -4.58 -0.10
C ILE A 91 -11.59 -4.79 -1.41
N ILE A 92 -12.19 -5.58 -2.32
CA ILE A 92 -11.62 -5.87 -3.63
C ILE A 92 -12.63 -5.46 -4.69
N CYS A 93 -12.24 -4.53 -5.55
CA CYS A 93 -13.06 -4.05 -6.66
C CYS A 93 -12.51 -4.61 -7.97
N ASN A 94 -13.38 -5.26 -8.74
CA ASN A 94 -13.06 -5.78 -10.05
C ASN A 94 -13.37 -4.73 -11.12
N ASN A 95 -12.34 -4.01 -11.57
CA ASN A 95 -12.45 -3.06 -12.67
C ASN A 95 -12.09 -3.69 -14.03
N SER A 96 -11.77 -5.00 -14.06
CA SER A 96 -11.50 -5.74 -15.28
C SER A 96 -12.80 -6.16 -15.98
N SER A 97 -12.69 -6.62 -17.23
CA SER A 97 -13.82 -7.20 -17.98
C SER A 97 -14.09 -8.66 -17.63
N GLU A 98 -13.17 -9.32 -16.93
CA GLU A 98 -13.22 -10.74 -16.59
C GLU A 98 -13.72 -10.94 -15.15
N ASP A 99 -14.32 -12.09 -14.86
CA ASP A 99 -14.67 -12.44 -13.49
C ASP A 99 -13.39 -12.75 -12.68
N ILE A 100 -13.33 -12.25 -11.45
CA ILE A 100 -12.24 -12.58 -10.51
C ILE A 100 -12.74 -13.65 -9.55
N ARG A 101 -11.90 -14.63 -9.26
CA ARG A 101 -12.13 -15.59 -8.18
C ARG A 101 -11.09 -15.37 -7.10
N ILE A 102 -11.54 -15.31 -5.85
CA ILE A 102 -10.69 -15.19 -4.67
C ILE A 102 -10.87 -16.44 -3.83
N ASN A 103 -9.75 -17.00 -3.37
CA ASN A 103 -9.75 -18.14 -2.46
C ASN A 103 -9.45 -17.64 -1.04
N TRP A 104 -10.51 -17.26 -0.32
CA TRP A 104 -10.42 -16.82 1.07
C TRP A 104 -9.91 -17.94 1.98
N LYS A 105 -10.26 -19.20 1.69
CA LYS A 105 -9.81 -20.35 2.48
C LYS A 105 -8.30 -20.51 2.52
N ASN A 106 -7.60 -20.23 1.42
CA ASN A 106 -6.15 -20.37 1.32
C ASN A 106 -5.41 -19.03 1.51
N MET A 107 -6.11 -18.00 1.97
CA MET A 107 -5.49 -16.75 2.37
C MET A 107 -4.49 -16.98 3.51
N GLN A 108 -3.37 -16.25 3.50
CA GLN A 108 -2.42 -16.25 4.60
C GLN A 108 -2.31 -14.88 5.20
N PHE A 109 -2.20 -14.85 6.52
CA PHE A 109 -1.93 -13.66 7.31
C PHE A 109 -0.72 -13.92 8.19
N ILE A 110 0.32 -13.11 8.04
CA ILE A 110 1.60 -13.30 8.73
C ILE A 110 1.85 -12.08 9.58
N VAL A 111 2.08 -12.27 10.88
CA VAL A 111 2.43 -11.20 11.83
C VAL A 111 3.86 -11.41 12.28
N ASP A 112 4.72 -10.42 12.08
CA ASP A 112 6.13 -10.43 12.49
C ASP A 112 6.88 -11.70 12.06
N GLY A 113 6.62 -12.14 10.82
CA GLY A 113 7.23 -13.32 10.21
C GLY A 113 6.63 -14.66 10.65
N ARG A 114 5.55 -14.66 11.44
CA ARG A 114 4.85 -15.87 11.89
C ARG A 114 3.48 -15.97 11.24
N SER A 115 3.18 -17.12 10.63
CA SER A 115 1.85 -17.39 10.11
C SER A 115 0.82 -17.35 11.23
N SER A 116 -0.32 -16.72 11.00
CA SER A 116 -1.45 -16.65 11.92
C SER A 116 -2.66 -17.34 11.30
N GLU A 117 -3.48 -17.97 12.14
CA GLU A 117 -4.75 -18.53 11.70
C GLU A 117 -5.75 -17.38 11.44
N VAL A 118 -6.35 -17.38 10.26
CA VAL A 118 -7.33 -16.37 9.83
C VAL A 118 -8.72 -16.75 10.34
N LYS A 119 -9.38 -15.82 11.02
CA LYS A 119 -10.75 -15.97 11.52
C LYS A 119 -11.70 -15.06 10.78
N TYR A 120 -12.91 -15.55 10.53
CA TYR A 120 -13.98 -14.80 9.90
C TYR A 120 -15.04 -14.49 10.98
N PRO A 121 -15.11 -13.24 11.47
CA PRO A 121 -15.87 -12.89 12.67
C PRO A 121 -17.40 -12.99 12.51
N ILE A 122 -17.90 -13.05 11.28
CA ILE A 122 -19.29 -13.38 10.96
C ILE A 122 -19.23 -14.28 9.73
N LEU A 123 -19.56 -15.56 9.89
CA LEU A 123 -19.95 -16.38 8.75
C LEU A 123 -21.48 -16.39 8.77
N ALA A 124 -22.12 -15.62 7.90
CA ALA A 124 -23.38 -16.13 7.38
C ALA A 124 -23.00 -17.44 6.70
N GLU A 125 -23.71 -18.52 7.01
CA GLU A 125 -23.45 -19.92 6.62
C GLU A 125 -23.34 -20.15 5.09
N ALA A 126 -23.46 -19.08 4.29
CA ALA A 126 -23.41 -19.04 2.84
C ALA A 126 -22.24 -18.21 2.24
N GLU A 127 -21.25 -17.76 3.02
CA GLU A 127 -20.03 -17.15 2.45
C GLU A 127 -19.10 -18.26 1.94
N THR A 128 -19.19 -18.54 0.65
CA THR A 128 -18.38 -19.55 -0.01
C THR A 128 -16.89 -19.25 0.20
N PRO A 129 -16.05 -20.26 0.56
CA PRO A 129 -14.59 -20.08 0.72
C PRO A 129 -13.90 -19.55 -0.55
N PHE A 130 -14.64 -19.56 -1.65
CA PHE A 130 -14.33 -18.95 -2.92
C PHE A 130 -15.36 -17.86 -3.24
N ALA A 131 -14.92 -16.61 -3.36
CA ALA A 131 -15.78 -15.53 -3.85
C ALA A 131 -15.56 -15.33 -5.34
N ILE A 132 -16.63 -15.06 -6.08
CA ILE A 132 -16.57 -14.62 -7.47
C ILE A 132 -17.00 -13.16 -7.52
N ILE A 133 -16.10 -12.28 -7.95
CA ILE A 133 -16.40 -10.88 -8.20
C ILE A 133 -16.64 -10.70 -9.69
N LYS A 134 -17.87 -10.36 -10.05
CA LYS A 134 -18.23 -10.03 -11.44
C LYS A 134 -17.51 -8.77 -11.91
N SER A 135 -17.40 -8.60 -13.23
CA SER A 135 -16.91 -7.35 -13.83
C SER A 135 -17.68 -6.14 -13.28
N GLN A 136 -16.95 -5.08 -12.93
CA GLN A 136 -17.47 -3.85 -12.32
C GLN A 136 -18.20 -4.05 -10.98
N ALA A 137 -17.93 -5.15 -10.28
CA ALA A 137 -18.46 -5.40 -8.94
C ALA A 137 -17.36 -5.34 -7.87
N GLU A 138 -17.77 -5.30 -6.62
CA GLU A 138 -16.87 -5.33 -5.47
C GLU A 138 -17.31 -6.40 -4.47
N THR A 139 -16.38 -6.80 -3.62
CA THR A 139 -16.65 -7.61 -2.44
C THR A 139 -15.85 -7.06 -1.26
N SER A 140 -16.35 -7.28 -0.05
CA SER A 140 -15.67 -6.94 1.19
C SER A 140 -15.66 -8.15 2.11
N GLN A 141 -14.51 -8.42 2.72
CA GLN A 141 -14.37 -9.45 3.74
C GLN A 141 -13.67 -8.87 4.97
N LYS A 142 -14.28 -9.06 6.14
CA LYS A 142 -13.61 -8.80 7.42
C LYS A 142 -12.86 -10.04 7.87
N ILE A 143 -11.62 -9.85 8.29
CA ILE A 143 -10.74 -10.90 8.79
C ILE A 143 -10.19 -10.52 10.15
N GLY A 144 -10.20 -11.46 11.09
CA GLY A 144 -9.46 -11.41 12.34
C GLY A 144 -8.35 -12.45 12.33
N VAL A 145 -7.51 -12.46 13.37
CA VAL A 145 -6.49 -13.50 13.54
C VAL A 145 -6.46 -14.02 14.97
N THR A 146 -6.07 -15.29 15.12
CA THR A 146 -5.61 -15.83 16.40
C THR A 146 -4.10 -15.69 16.49
N THR A 147 -3.63 -14.89 17.44
CA THR A 147 -2.20 -14.85 17.77
C THR A 147 -1.87 -15.94 18.79
N TYR A 148 -0.67 -16.53 18.71
CA TYR A 148 -0.24 -17.64 19.57
C TYR A 148 -0.02 -17.26 21.04
N THR A 149 0.06 -15.96 21.35
CA THR A 149 0.37 -15.46 22.69
C THR A 149 -0.84 -14.77 23.29
N ALA A 150 -1.54 -15.51 24.16
CA ALA A 150 -2.67 -15.09 24.98
C ALA A 150 -3.98 -14.80 24.23
N ASN A 151 -5.09 -14.88 24.96
CA ASN A 151 -6.49 -14.72 24.53
C ASN A 151 -6.86 -13.36 23.89
N ASN A 152 -5.89 -12.64 23.31
CA ASN A 152 -6.12 -11.39 22.59
C ASN A 152 -6.33 -11.69 21.10
N SER A 153 -7.55 -11.45 20.64
CA SER A 153 -7.95 -11.40 19.22
C SER A 153 -7.45 -10.15 18.51
N GLN A 154 -6.39 -9.51 19.02
CA GLN A 154 -5.83 -8.29 18.46
C GLN A 154 -4.72 -8.63 17.45
N ILE A 155 -4.84 -8.06 16.25
CA ILE A 155 -3.85 -8.12 15.16
C ILE A 155 -2.59 -7.32 15.53
N TYR A 156 -2.77 -6.17 16.20
CA TYR A 156 -1.67 -5.39 16.78
C TYR A 156 -2.15 -4.55 17.98
N ASN A 157 -1.23 -4.17 18.86
CA ASN A 157 -1.52 -3.25 19.97
C ASN A 157 -0.42 -2.19 20.11
N LYS A 158 -0.81 -0.92 20.26
CA LYS A 158 0.12 0.20 20.51
C LYS A 158 1.04 -0.02 21.72
N LYS A 159 0.59 -0.78 22.72
CA LYS A 159 1.37 -1.11 23.93
C LYS A 159 2.52 -2.06 23.61
N ASP A 160 2.32 -2.97 22.65
CA ASP A 160 3.30 -3.99 22.28
C ASP A 160 4.34 -3.44 21.28
N ILE A 161 3.96 -2.43 20.51
CA ILE A 161 4.86 -1.73 19.59
C ILE A 161 5.71 -0.70 20.34
N ARG A 162 6.95 -1.09 20.65
CA ARG A 162 7.93 -0.20 21.30
C ARG A 162 8.32 0.96 20.37
N LYS A 163 8.57 2.14 20.95
CA LYS A 163 9.04 3.31 20.20
C LYS A 163 10.35 2.96 19.47
N GLY A 164 10.35 3.13 18.14
CA GLY A 164 11.50 2.80 17.28
C GLY A 164 11.54 1.35 16.76
N ARG A 165 10.63 0.47 17.19
CA ARG A 165 10.47 -0.88 16.62
C ARG A 165 9.15 -0.95 15.86
N ASN A 166 9.22 -1.46 14.63
CA ASN A 166 8.02 -1.66 13.82
C ASN A 166 7.52 -3.08 13.99
N SER A 167 6.21 -3.26 13.91
CA SER A 167 5.62 -4.57 13.61
C SER A 167 5.36 -4.65 12.10
N SER A 168 5.28 -5.87 11.58
CA SER A 168 5.07 -6.17 10.18
C SER A 168 3.89 -7.12 10.01
N ILE A 169 3.07 -6.83 9.02
CA ILE A 169 1.97 -7.70 8.61
C ILE A 169 2.14 -8.00 7.13
N THR A 170 1.98 -9.27 6.76
CA THR A 170 1.90 -9.67 5.35
C THR A 170 0.58 -10.38 5.12
N ILE A 171 -0.15 -9.91 4.11
CA ILE A 171 -1.38 -10.54 3.62
C ILE A 171 -1.06 -11.18 2.27
N ILE A 172 -1.38 -12.46 2.11
CA ILE A 172 -1.25 -13.18 0.84
C ILE A 172 -2.63 -13.63 0.39
N LEU A 173 -3.06 -13.10 -0.75
CA LEU A 173 -4.37 -13.36 -1.35
C LEU A 173 -4.20 -14.20 -2.63
N PRO A 174 -4.71 -15.45 -2.65
CA PRO A 174 -4.77 -16.25 -3.86
C PRO A 174 -5.96 -15.80 -4.72
N ILE A 175 -5.67 -15.42 -5.97
CA ILE A 175 -6.65 -14.88 -6.91
C ILE A 175 -6.47 -15.47 -8.31
N SER A 176 -7.54 -15.53 -9.09
CA SER A 176 -7.51 -15.82 -10.52
C SER A 176 -8.40 -14.84 -11.28
N ILE A 177 -7.95 -14.40 -12.45
CA ILE A 177 -8.70 -13.46 -13.30
C ILE A 177 -9.10 -14.20 -14.57
N GLY A 178 -10.40 -14.26 -14.86
CA GLY A 178 -10.95 -14.97 -16.02
C GLY A 178 -10.56 -16.45 -16.03
N LYS A 179 -9.90 -16.88 -17.12
CA LYS A 179 -9.42 -18.26 -17.31
C LYS A 179 -7.95 -18.46 -16.91
N HIS A 180 -7.28 -17.42 -16.40
CA HIS A 180 -5.88 -17.52 -16.03
C HIS A 180 -5.68 -18.37 -14.76
N PRO A 181 -4.54 -19.07 -14.64
CA PRO A 181 -4.21 -19.82 -13.43
C PRO A 181 -4.23 -18.93 -12.18
N GLN A 182 -4.51 -19.53 -11.02
CA GLN A 182 -4.44 -18.83 -9.75
C GLN A 182 -3.01 -18.37 -9.48
N PHE A 183 -2.87 -17.13 -9.01
CA PHE A 183 -1.62 -16.54 -8.55
C PHE A 183 -1.81 -15.91 -7.16
N PHE A 184 -0.70 -15.57 -6.51
CA PHE A 184 -0.70 -15.02 -5.16
C PHE A 184 -0.31 -13.55 -5.21
N THR A 185 -1.17 -12.69 -4.67
CA THR A 185 -0.86 -11.27 -4.49
C THR A 185 -0.52 -11.03 -3.03
N SER A 186 0.68 -10.50 -2.78
CA SER A 186 1.19 -10.23 -1.44
C SER A 186 1.19 -8.74 -1.15
N PHE A 187 0.74 -8.39 0.06
CA PHE A 187 0.72 -7.04 0.58
C PHE A 187 1.47 -7.01 1.90
N ASP A 188 2.62 -6.34 1.88
CA ASP A 188 3.44 -6.13 3.07
C ASP A 188 3.11 -4.77 3.69
N PHE A 189 2.87 -4.77 4.99
CA PHE A 189 2.57 -3.60 5.80
C PHE A 189 3.60 -3.43 6.92
N ILE A 190 3.87 -2.17 7.24
CA ILE A 190 4.63 -1.75 8.40
C ILE A 190 3.67 -1.03 9.35
N ILE A 191 3.69 -1.43 10.62
CA ILE A 191 2.97 -0.80 11.71
C ILE A 191 3.96 -0.09 12.62
N LYS A 192 3.73 1.19 12.88
CA LYS A 192 4.53 2.01 13.79
C LYS A 192 3.65 2.61 14.86
N LYS A 193 4.20 2.84 16.06
CA LYS A 193 3.52 3.65 17.06
C LYS A 193 3.49 5.11 16.61
N VAL A 194 2.32 5.76 16.67
CA VAL A 194 2.23 7.22 16.47
C VAL A 194 2.91 7.89 17.67
N ASN A 195 3.83 8.81 17.39
CA ASN A 195 4.56 9.59 18.39
C ASN A 195 3.64 10.55 19.15
#